data_AF-A0A2E0KHM3-F1
#
_entry.id   AF-A0A2E0KHM3-F1
#
_cell.length_a   1.000
_cell.length_b   1.000
_cell.length_c   1.000
_cell.angle_alpha   90.00
_cell.angle_beta   90.00
_cell.angle_gamma   90.00
#
_symmetry.space_group_name_H-M   'P 1'
#
loop_
_entity.id
_entity.type
_entity.pdbx_description
1 polymer ?
#
loop_
_entity_poly.entity_id
_entity_poly.type
_entity_poly.pdbx_seq_one_letter_code
_entity_poly.pdbx_strand_id
1 'polypeptide(L)'
;PVQEEAVESLPALWKQRQRWAEGGLQRFFGYWPKLTSGSLSAGQKLDLACFFLLQYVLPLLSFADLVTSLILRTMPVYWPLSIVAFSVSGLAYWRGCRRLSEGPELPRPGLLNLLLGIAYLGHWFVVIPWVTLKMALFPKRLVWAKTSHRGEAPA
;
A
#
# COMPACT_ATOMS: atom_id res chain seq x y z
N PRO A 1 15.16 12.04 16.95
CA PRO A 1 13.92 11.80 16.19
C PRO A 1 14.25 11.63 14.69
N VAL A 2 13.69 10.60 14.04
CA VAL A 2 13.78 10.46 12.57
C VAL A 2 12.81 11.48 11.96
N GLN A 3 13.31 12.35 11.08
CA GLN A 3 12.48 13.32 10.36
C GLN A 3 12.14 12.75 8.98
N GLU A 4 10.86 12.79 8.62
CA GLU A 4 10.35 12.30 7.34
C GLU A 4 9.72 13.45 6.56
N GLU A 5 10.09 13.59 5.28
CA GLU A 5 9.49 14.56 4.36
C GLU A 5 8.36 13.89 3.57
N ALA A 6 7.20 14.55 3.54
CA ALA A 6 6.09 14.10 2.72
C ALA A 6 6.37 14.33 1.24
N VAL A 7 5.84 13.44 0.38
CA VAL A 7 5.89 13.65 -1.07
C VAL A 7 4.85 14.70 -1.46
N GLU A 8 5.30 15.83 -1.99
CA GLU A 8 4.44 16.99 -2.24
C GLU A 8 3.59 16.93 -3.52
N SER A 9 3.84 15.97 -4.41
CA SER A 9 3.12 15.89 -5.69
C SER A 9 2.58 14.50 -6.00
N LEU A 10 1.38 14.44 -6.59
CA LEU A 10 0.73 13.18 -6.99
C LEU A 10 1.59 12.35 -7.96
N PRO A 11 2.25 12.91 -8.99
CA PRO A 11 3.10 12.13 -9.89
C PRO A 11 4.31 11.52 -9.17
N ALA A 12 4.90 12.25 -8.21
CA ALA A 12 5.99 11.72 -7.41
C ALA A 12 5.51 10.62 -6.46
N LEU A 13 4.33 10.79 -5.85
CA LEU A 13 3.70 9.78 -4.99
C LEU A 13 3.44 8.49 -5.77
N TRP A 14 2.85 8.61 -6.97
CA TRP A 14 2.58 7.48 -7.86
C TRP A 14 3.86 6.71 -8.21
N LYS A 15 4.93 7.41 -8.60
CA LYS A 15 6.24 6.79 -8.89
C LYS A 15 6.84 6.13 -7.64
N GLN A 16 6.72 6.75 -6.47
CA GLN A 16 7.22 6.20 -5.22
C GLN A 16 6.47 4.90 -4.86
N ARG A 17 5.14 4.91 -4.91
CA ARG A 17 4.30 3.77 -4.56
C ARG A 17 4.44 2.61 -5.54
N GLN A 18 4.63 2.89 -6.83
CA GLN A 18 5.01 1.86 -7.80
C GLN A 18 6.33 1.17 -7.43
N ARG A 19 7.35 1.92 -7.02
CA ARG A 19 8.63 1.34 -6.60
C ARG A 19 8.50 0.49 -5.33
N TRP A 20 7.67 0.92 -4.38
CA TRP A 20 7.41 0.15 -3.17
C TRP A 20 6.69 -1.16 -3.48
N ALA A 21 5.66 -1.11 -4.34
CA ALA A 21 4.95 -2.30 -4.79
C ALA A 21 5.88 -3.27 -5.54
N GLU A 22 6.67 -2.76 -6.49
CA GLU A 22 7.60 -3.57 -7.28
C GLU A 22 8.70 -4.19 -6.41
N GLY A 23 9.35 -3.41 -5.55
CA GLY A 23 10.38 -3.91 -4.64
C GLY A 23 9.83 -4.92 -3.62
N GLY A 24 8.61 -4.68 -3.14
CA GLY A 24 7.90 -5.62 -2.26
C GLY A 24 7.60 -6.95 -2.93
N LEU A 25 7.02 -6.95 -4.13
CA LEU A 25 6.77 -8.16 -4.92
C LEU A 25 8.08 -8.89 -5.25
N GLN A 26 9.12 -8.15 -5.65
CA GLN A 26 10.44 -8.73 -5.91
C GLN A 26 11.06 -9.38 -4.67
N ARG A 27 10.85 -8.82 -3.47
CA ARG A 27 11.27 -9.46 -2.21
C ARG A 27 10.59 -10.81 -2.05
N PHE A 28 9.28 -10.89 -2.28
CA PHE A 28 8.55 -12.15 -2.17
C PHE A 28 8.98 -13.18 -3.20
N PHE A 29 9.13 -12.79 -4.48
CA PHE A 29 9.55 -13.70 -5.53
C PHE A 29 11.02 -14.13 -5.41
N GLY A 30 11.92 -13.18 -5.15
CA GLY A 30 13.36 -13.43 -5.08
C GLY A 30 13.79 -14.21 -3.85
N TYR A 31 13.16 -13.96 -2.70
CA TYR A 31 13.47 -14.69 -1.46
C TYR A 31 12.52 -15.84 -1.18
N TRP A 32 11.60 -16.18 -2.09
CA TRP A 32 10.57 -17.21 -1.88
C TRP A 32 11.12 -18.49 -1.22
N PRO A 33 12.21 -19.12 -1.72
CA PRO A 33 12.73 -20.34 -1.09
C PRO A 33 13.16 -20.15 0.36
N LYS A 34 13.73 -18.99 0.70
CA LYS A 34 14.18 -18.64 2.06
C LYS A 34 13.01 -18.25 2.97
N LEU A 35 11.96 -17.65 2.41
CA LEU A 35 10.76 -17.29 3.17
C LEU A 35 9.93 -18.54 3.54
N THR A 36 9.95 -19.57 2.70
CA THR A 36 9.25 -20.83 2.96
C THR A 36 10.10 -21.87 3.69
N SER A 37 11.44 -21.74 3.69
CA SER A 37 12.37 -22.66 4.37
C SER A 37 12.22 -22.67 5.90
N GLY A 38 12.99 -23.53 6.57
CA GLY A 38 13.10 -23.56 8.03
C GLY A 38 13.80 -22.34 8.68
N SER A 39 14.18 -21.33 7.90
CA SER A 39 14.92 -20.16 8.42
C SER A 39 14.08 -19.18 9.23
N LEU A 40 12.75 -19.25 9.14
CA LEU A 40 11.81 -18.39 9.85
C LEU A 40 10.97 -19.20 10.83
N SER A 41 10.65 -18.61 11.98
CA SER A 41 9.70 -19.20 12.93
C SER A 41 8.29 -19.25 12.34
N ALA A 42 7.44 -20.14 12.85
CA ALA A 42 6.05 -20.24 12.39
C ALA A 42 5.28 -18.92 12.53
N GLY A 43 5.52 -18.16 13.61
CA GLY A 43 4.91 -16.85 13.82
C GLY A 43 5.35 -15.81 12.78
N GLN A 44 6.64 -15.78 12.44
CA GLN A 44 7.17 -14.90 11.39
C GLN A 44 6.60 -15.27 10.01
N LYS A 45 6.44 -16.56 9.72
CA LYS A 45 5.81 -17.02 8.47
C LYS A 45 4.35 -16.60 8.39
N LEU A 46 3.61 -16.72 9.49
CA LEU A 46 2.21 -16.30 9.54
C LEU A 46 2.08 -14.78 9.35
N ASP A 47 2.89 -13.99 10.06
CA ASP A 47 2.90 -12.53 9.90
C ASP A 47 3.20 -12.12 8.45
N LEU A 48 4.24 -12.73 7.86
CA LEU A 48 4.62 -12.48 6.48
C LEU A 48 3.53 -12.91 5.48
N ALA A 49 2.87 -14.04 5.72
CA ALA A 49 1.75 -14.51 4.91
C ALA A 49 0.56 -13.56 5.00
N CYS A 50 0.17 -13.14 6.19
CA CYS A 50 -0.87 -12.14 6.42
C CYS A 50 -0.53 -10.83 5.71
N PHE A 51 0.70 -10.35 5.83
CA PHE A 51 1.17 -9.16 5.14
C PHE A 51 1.08 -9.33 3.62
N PHE A 52 1.54 -10.44 3.07
CA PHE A 52 1.48 -10.71 1.63
C PHE A 52 0.04 -10.76 1.11
N LEU A 53 -0.83 -11.48 1.82
CA LEU A 53 -2.24 -11.64 1.47
C LEU A 53 -2.98 -10.30 1.50
N LEU A 54 -2.78 -9.51 2.55
CA LEU A 54 -3.49 -8.23 2.71
C LEU A 54 -2.93 -7.12 1.82
N GLN A 55 -1.61 -7.03 1.65
CA GLN A 55 -0.98 -5.93 0.89
C GLN A 55 -0.88 -6.18 -0.60
N TYR A 56 -0.91 -7.43 -1.07
CA TYR A 56 -0.71 -7.76 -2.49
C TYR A 56 -1.86 -8.57 -3.07
N VAL A 57 -2.23 -9.69 -2.46
CA VAL A 57 -3.24 -10.60 -3.04
C VAL A 57 -4.64 -9.98 -2.99
N LEU A 58 -5.04 -9.44 -1.84
CA LEU A 58 -6.36 -8.83 -1.64
C LEU A 58 -6.62 -7.68 -2.62
N PRO A 59 -5.73 -6.67 -2.75
CA PRO A 59 -5.84 -5.63 -3.77
C PRO A 59 -5.98 -6.16 -5.19
N LEU A 60 -5.16 -7.15 -5.57
CA LEU A 60 -5.15 -7.73 -6.91
C LEU A 60 -6.47 -8.46 -7.22
N LEU A 61 -6.91 -9.34 -6.33
CA LEU A 61 -8.14 -10.11 -6.51
C LEU A 61 -9.38 -9.22 -6.47
N SER A 62 -9.43 -8.26 -5.53
CA SER A 62 -10.57 -7.33 -5.45
C SER A 62 -10.69 -6.47 -6.69
N PHE A 63 -9.57 -6.05 -7.28
CA PHE A 63 -9.59 -5.32 -8.55
C PHE A 63 -10.07 -6.19 -9.72
N ALA A 64 -9.54 -7.41 -9.85
CA ALA A 64 -9.95 -8.34 -10.91
C ALA A 64 -11.44 -8.71 -10.80
N ASP A 65 -11.92 -8.96 -9.57
CA ASP A 65 -13.32 -9.24 -9.27
C ASP A 65 -14.22 -8.05 -9.58
N LEU A 66 -13.81 -6.83 -9.20
CA LEU A 66 -14.53 -5.61 -9.55
C LEU A 66 -14.63 -5.44 -11.07
N VAL A 67 -13.53 -5.58 -11.81
CA VAL A 67 -13.52 -5.48 -13.29
C VAL A 67 -14.44 -6.53 -13.90
N THR A 68 -14.33 -7.78 -13.46
CA THR A 68 -15.15 -8.89 -13.97
C THR A 68 -16.63 -8.67 -13.67
N SER A 69 -16.95 -8.23 -12.45
CA SER A 69 -18.32 -7.95 -12.01
C SER A 69 -18.94 -6.77 -12.74
N LEU A 70 -18.15 -5.74 -13.08
CA LEU A 70 -18.61 -4.63 -13.92
C LEU A 70 -18.92 -5.10 -15.35
N ILE A 71 -18.09 -5.98 -15.92
CA ILE A 71 -18.31 -6.54 -17.27
C ILE A 71 -19.55 -7.44 -17.27
N LEU A 72 -19.68 -8.33 -16.28
CA LEU A 72 -20.78 -9.29 -16.16
C LEU A 72 -22.04 -8.70 -15.53
N ARG A 73 -21.99 -7.45 -15.06
CA ARG A 73 -23.07 -6.76 -14.31
C ARG A 73 -23.55 -7.54 -13.08
N THR A 74 -22.64 -8.19 -12.39
CA THR A 74 -22.88 -8.88 -11.12
C THR A 74 -22.35 -8.06 -9.95
N MET A 75 -22.69 -8.46 -8.73
CA MET A 75 -22.01 -7.93 -7.55
C MET A 75 -20.63 -8.58 -7.41
N PRO A 76 -19.59 -7.79 -7.07
CA PRO A 76 -18.30 -8.35 -6.67
C PRO A 76 -18.49 -9.36 -5.54
N VAL A 77 -17.60 -10.32 -5.42
CA VAL A 77 -17.57 -11.29 -4.32
C VAL A 77 -16.70 -10.78 -3.16
N TYR A 78 -15.61 -10.06 -3.46
CA TYR A 78 -14.61 -9.64 -2.48
C TYR A 78 -14.91 -8.28 -1.82
N TRP A 79 -16.02 -7.62 -2.16
CA TRP A 79 -16.38 -6.32 -1.58
C TRP A 79 -16.53 -6.32 -0.05
N PRO A 80 -17.03 -7.37 0.65
CA PRO A 80 -17.18 -7.31 2.10
C PRO A 80 -15.81 -7.24 2.79
N LEU A 81 -14.82 -7.96 2.26
CA LEU A 81 -13.46 -7.95 2.79
C LEU A 81 -12.78 -6.60 2.57
N SER A 82 -13.03 -5.98 1.41
CA SER A 82 -12.58 -4.61 1.13
C SER A 82 -13.19 -3.60 2.11
N ILE A 83 -14.49 -3.70 2.39
CA ILE A 83 -15.16 -2.84 3.39
C ILE A 83 -14.54 -3.02 4.78
N VAL A 84 -14.30 -4.26 5.22
CA VAL A 84 -13.67 -4.52 6.52
C VAL A 84 -12.28 -3.90 6.56
N ALA A 85 -11.46 -4.09 5.53
CA ALA A 85 -10.12 -3.51 5.45
C ALA A 85 -10.16 -1.98 5.55
N PHE A 86 -11.00 -1.31 4.76
CA PHE A 86 -11.14 0.15 4.80
C PHE A 86 -11.72 0.65 6.12
N SER A 87 -12.64 -0.09 6.74
CA SER A 87 -13.23 0.26 8.04
C SER A 87 -12.19 0.19 9.16
N VAL A 88 -11.39 -0.88 9.20
CA VAL A 88 -10.29 -1.04 10.16
C VAL A 88 -9.26 0.06 9.97
N SER A 89 -8.87 0.36 8.72
CA SER A 89 -7.92 1.44 8.46
C SER A 89 -8.48 2.82 8.77
N GLY A 90 -9.77 3.06 8.50
CA GLY A 90 -10.45 4.31 8.85
C GLY A 90 -10.52 4.51 10.37
N LEU A 91 -10.81 3.45 11.13
CA LEU A 91 -10.79 3.49 12.59
C LEU A 91 -9.37 3.71 13.13
N ALA A 92 -8.36 3.08 12.52
CA ALA A 92 -6.96 3.28 12.88
C ALA A 92 -6.51 4.73 12.61
N TYR A 93 -6.87 5.28 11.45
CA TYR A 93 -6.66 6.69 11.10
C TYR A 93 -7.32 7.61 12.13
N TRP A 94 -8.61 7.39 12.41
CA TRP A 94 -9.37 8.21 13.34
C TRP A 94 -8.79 8.20 14.76
N ARG A 95 -8.39 7.01 15.25
CA ARG A 95 -7.70 6.88 16.54
C ARG A 95 -6.32 7.53 16.51
N GLY A 96 -5.58 7.41 15.41
CA GLY A 96 -4.25 7.99 15.22
C GLY A 96 -4.26 9.51 15.29
N CYS A 97 -5.19 10.16 14.61
CA CYS A 97 -5.36 11.62 14.62
C CYS A 97 -5.77 12.19 16.00
N ARG A 98 -6.17 11.35 16.95
CA ARG A 98 -6.54 11.75 18.32
C ARG A 98 -5.43 11.52 19.34
N ARG A 99 -4.28 10.97 18.92
CA ARG A 99 -3.11 10.80 19.79
C ARG A 99 -2.28 12.07 19.82
N LEU A 100 -1.52 12.23 20.90
CA LEU A 100 -0.50 13.26 20.98
C LEU A 100 0.56 13.00 19.89
N SER A 101 0.88 14.05 19.14
CA SER A 101 1.92 14.03 18.10
C SER A 101 3.21 14.56 18.68
N GLU A 102 4.31 13.82 18.53
CA GLU A 102 5.66 14.36 18.76
C GLU A 102 6.15 15.24 17.59
N GLY A 103 5.43 15.21 16.46
CA GLY A 103 5.72 15.97 15.25
C GLY A 103 4.74 17.12 15.02
N PRO A 104 4.54 17.54 13.76
CA PRO A 104 3.55 18.56 13.40
C PRO A 104 2.15 18.21 13.93
N GLU A 105 1.31 19.24 14.10
CA GLU A 105 -0.08 19.05 14.51
C GLU A 105 -0.79 18.10 13.55
N LEU A 106 -1.43 17.07 14.11
CA LEU A 106 -2.20 16.13 13.32
C LEU A 106 -3.48 16.78 12.80
N PRO A 107 -3.90 16.46 11.57
CA PRO A 107 -5.14 16.97 11.03
C PRO A 107 -6.31 16.51 11.91
N ARG A 108 -7.26 17.41 12.15
CA ARG A 108 -8.47 17.08 12.92
C ARG A 108 -9.23 15.94 12.22
N PRO A 109 -9.72 14.94 12.95
CA PRO A 109 -10.44 13.81 12.37
C PRO A 109 -11.87 14.21 11.96
N GLY A 110 -11.99 15.00 10.88
CA GLY A 110 -13.25 15.32 10.22
C GLY A 110 -13.58 14.33 9.10
N LEU A 111 -14.84 14.32 8.65
CA LEU A 111 -15.30 13.43 7.59
C LEU A 111 -14.48 13.57 6.29
N LEU A 112 -14.17 14.80 5.88
CA LEU A 112 -13.34 15.07 4.70
C LEU A 112 -11.95 14.42 4.82
N ASN A 113 -11.27 14.60 5.96
CA ASN A 113 -9.95 14.05 6.18
C ASN A 113 -9.97 12.51 6.27
N LEU A 114 -11.03 11.94 6.82
CA LEU A 114 -11.26 10.49 6.79
C LEU A 114 -11.44 9.99 5.35
N LEU A 115 -12.27 10.66 4.54
CA LEU A 115 -12.47 10.29 3.13
C LEU A 115 -11.18 10.42 2.32
N LEU A 116 -10.39 11.48 2.55
CA LEU A 116 -9.06 11.64 1.96
C LEU A 116 -8.11 10.53 2.40
N GLY A 117 -8.13 10.14 3.68
CA GLY A 117 -7.36 9.01 4.21
C GLY A 117 -7.77 7.68 3.59
N ILE A 118 -9.07 7.42 3.43
CA ILE A 118 -9.59 6.22 2.77
C ILE A 118 -9.23 6.22 1.28
N ALA A 119 -9.40 7.33 0.58
CA ALA A 119 -9.01 7.46 -0.83
C ALA A 119 -7.50 7.27 -1.01
N TYR A 120 -6.71 7.87 -0.11
CA TYR A 120 -5.29 7.66 -0.04
C TYR A 120 -4.97 6.19 0.24
N LEU A 121 -5.62 5.47 1.14
CA LEU A 121 -5.32 4.04 1.31
C LEU A 121 -5.80 3.20 0.12
N GLY A 122 -6.97 3.55 -0.43
CA GLY A 122 -7.61 2.89 -1.57
C GLY A 122 -6.81 2.98 -2.86
N HIS A 123 -5.93 3.98 -3.01
CA HIS A 123 -5.00 4.05 -4.14
C HIS A 123 -4.17 2.75 -4.29
N TRP A 124 -3.94 2.03 -3.18
CA TRP A 124 -3.17 0.80 -3.17
C TRP A 124 -3.85 -0.33 -3.95
N PHE A 125 -5.19 -0.33 -3.96
CA PHE A 125 -6.02 -1.23 -4.77
C PHE A 125 -5.93 -0.94 -6.28
N VAL A 126 -5.29 0.16 -6.67
CA VAL A 126 -4.99 0.48 -8.07
C VAL A 126 -3.50 0.26 -8.37
N VAL A 127 -2.60 0.68 -7.46
CA VAL A 127 -1.14 0.54 -7.62
C VAL A 127 -0.74 -0.93 -7.76
N ILE A 128 -1.25 -1.81 -6.90
CA ILE A 128 -0.84 -3.22 -6.89
C ILE A 128 -1.22 -3.95 -8.19
N PRO A 129 -2.49 -3.92 -8.66
CA PRO A 129 -2.84 -4.53 -9.95
C PRO A 129 -2.02 -3.97 -11.10
N TRP A 130 -1.84 -2.65 -11.15
CA TRP A 130 -1.05 -1.99 -12.19
C TRP A 130 0.40 -2.48 -12.23
N VAL A 131 1.08 -2.50 -11.07
CA VAL A 131 2.48 -2.94 -10.99
C VAL A 131 2.61 -4.44 -11.27
N THR A 132 1.65 -5.24 -10.80
CA THR A 132 1.63 -6.69 -11.05
C THR A 132 1.52 -6.97 -12.54
N LEU A 133 0.57 -6.31 -13.23
CA LEU A 133 0.40 -6.42 -14.67
C LEU A 133 1.66 -5.94 -15.42
N LYS A 134 2.22 -4.81 -15.00
CA LYS A 134 3.45 -4.26 -15.60
C LYS A 134 4.62 -5.23 -15.46
N MET A 135 4.81 -5.86 -14.29
CA MET A 135 5.87 -6.84 -14.06
C MET A 135 5.65 -8.14 -14.85
N ALA A 136 4.40 -8.53 -15.09
CA ALA A 136 4.06 -9.70 -15.88
C ALA A 136 4.30 -9.49 -17.38
N LEU A 137 4.06 -8.28 -17.89
CA LEU A 137 4.13 -7.97 -19.32
C LEU A 137 5.46 -7.38 -19.78
N PHE A 138 6.17 -6.64 -18.92
CA PHE A 138 7.35 -5.88 -19.31
C PHE A 138 8.60 -6.33 -18.56
N PRO A 139 9.76 -6.39 -19.26
CA PRO A 139 11.03 -6.65 -18.60
C PRO A 139 11.38 -5.51 -17.65
N LYS A 140 12.06 -5.87 -16.56
CA LYS A 140 12.46 -4.93 -15.50
C LYS A 140 13.32 -3.79 -16.07
N ARG A 141 12.94 -2.55 -15.75
CA ARG A 141 13.74 -1.35 -16.01
C ARG A 141 14.10 -0.69 -14.69
N LEU A 142 15.36 -0.76 -14.30
CA LEU A 142 15.89 -0.09 -13.10
C LEU A 142 16.00 1.41 -13.37
N VAL A 143 14.93 2.15 -13.09
CA VAL A 143 15.00 3.62 -13.07
C VAL A 143 15.16 4.05 -11.61
N TRP A 144 16.42 4.26 -11.20
CA TRP A 144 16.71 4.85 -9.89
C TRP A 144 16.36 6.34 -9.93
N ALA A 145 15.23 6.69 -9.33
CA ALA A 145 14.81 8.09 -9.16
C ALA A 145 14.81 8.43 -7.67
N LYS A 146 15.78 9.22 -7.21
CA LYS A 146 15.80 9.72 -5.83
C LYS A 146 14.57 10.63 -5.62
N THR A 147 13.86 10.48 -4.50
CA THR A 147 12.88 11.49 -4.09
C THR A 147 13.63 12.78 -3.76
N SER A 148 13.19 13.90 -4.34
CA SER A 148 13.80 15.20 -4.00
C SER A 148 13.60 15.46 -2.52
N HIS A 149 14.68 15.76 -1.82
CA HIS A 149 14.64 16.24 -0.44
C HIS A 149 14.70 17.77 -0.48
N ARG A 150 13.88 18.44 0.31
CA ARG A 150 13.92 19.90 0.46
C ARG A 150 14.49 20.32 1.82
N GLY A 151 14.68 19.41 2.76
CA GLY A 151 15.14 19.67 4.12
C GLY A 151 16.65 19.66 4.31
N GLU A 152 17.45 20.16 3.37
CA GLU A 152 18.77 20.69 3.75
C GLU A 152 18.55 22.07 4.38
N ALA A 153 18.54 22.12 5.71
CA ALA A 153 18.64 23.39 6.41
C ALA A 153 19.94 24.09 5.98
N PRO A 154 19.92 25.41 5.72
CA PRO A 154 21.18 26.15 5.55
C PRO A 154 22.00 26.01 6.84
N ALA A 155 23.28 25.70 6.67
CA ALA A 155 24.28 25.62 7.73
C ALA A 155 24.47 26.96 8.47
#